data_AF-A0A7X8UKF8-F1
#
_entry.id   AF-A0A7X8UKF8-F1
#
_cell.length_a   1.000
_cell.length_b   1.000
_cell.length_c   1.000
_cell.angle_alpha   90.00
_cell.angle_beta   90.00
_cell.angle_gamma   90.00
#
_symmetry.space_group_name_H-M   'P 1'
#
loop_
_entity.id
_entity.type
_entity.pdbx_description
1 polymer ?
#
loop_
_entity_poly.entity_id
_entity_poly.type
_entity_poly.pdbx_seq_one_letter_code
_entity_poly.pdbx_strand_id
1 'polypeptide(L)'
;VVTVTERSCWLVVREDNQDGAELFAGTLSAGGQKTFDSAKRYWMNVGDPTVLALSINGVPHTLDGGSDSFMFVVTEAGVETSE
;
A
#
# COMPACT_ATOMS: atom_id res chain seq x y z
N VAL A 1 0.55 -5.81 5.87
CA VAL A 1 -0.46 -5.01 6.61
C VAL A 1 -0.27 -3.55 6.25
N VAL A 2 -1.36 -2.84 5.93
CA VAL A 2 -1.36 -1.40 5.64
C VAL A 2 -2.29 -0.73 6.63
N THR A 3 -1.82 0.33 7.28
CA THR A 3 -2.59 1.10 8.25
C THR A 3 -2.50 2.59 7.92
N VAL A 4 -3.63 3.28 7.91
CA VAL A 4 -3.65 4.75 7.83
C VAL A 4 -3.43 5.31 9.23
N THR A 5 -2.34 6.02 9.45
CA THR A 5 -1.99 6.56 10.76
C THR A 5 -2.78 7.82 11.08
N GLU A 6 -2.99 8.68 10.09
CA GLU A 6 -3.62 9.99 10.22
C GLU A 6 -4.50 10.32 9.03
N ARG A 7 -5.43 11.28 9.19
CA ARG A 7 -6.33 11.76 8.14
C ARG A 7 -7.07 10.61 7.43
N SER A 8 -7.06 10.60 6.10
CA SER A 8 -7.65 9.54 5.27
C SER A 8 -6.80 9.40 4.03
N CYS A 9 -6.65 8.17 3.54
CA CYS A 9 -5.86 7.86 2.35
C CYS A 9 -6.68 7.00 1.39
N TRP A 10 -6.71 7.41 0.12
CA TRP A 10 -7.19 6.55 -0.96
C TRP A 10 -6.14 5.49 -1.24
N LEU A 11 -6.56 4.23 -1.33
CA LEU A 11 -5.70 3.10 -1.59
C LEU A 11 -6.35 2.16 -2.61
N VAL A 12 -5.61 1.83 -3.65
CA VAL A 12 -5.89 0.71 -4.56
C VAL A 12 -4.80 -0.33 -4.37
N VAL A 13 -5.19 -1.60 -4.24
CA VAL A 13 -4.30 -2.74 -4.16
C VAL A 13 -4.73 -3.78 -5.20
N ARG A 14 -3.78 -4.19 -6.03
CA ARG A 14 -3.95 -5.23 -7.05
C ARG A 14 -2.92 -6.32 -6.85
N GLU A 15 -3.26 -7.53 -7.28
CA GLU A 15 -2.33 -8.66 -7.31
C GLU A 15 -1.26 -8.45 -8.40
N ASP A 16 0.01 -8.67 -8.06
CA ASP A 16 1.18 -8.67 -8.95
C ASP A 16 1.53 -7.32 -9.63
N ASN A 17 0.64 -6.75 -10.44
CA ASN A 17 0.87 -5.58 -11.27
C ASN A 17 -0.42 -4.73 -11.44
N GLN A 18 -0.33 -3.61 -12.17
CA GLN A 18 -1.44 -2.66 -12.36
C GLN A 18 -2.66 -3.26 -13.08
N ASP A 19 -2.48 -4.30 -13.89
CA ASP A 19 -3.54 -4.98 -14.64
C ASP A 19 -4.08 -6.20 -13.88
N GLY A 20 -3.53 -6.49 -12.70
CA GLY A 20 -3.91 -7.62 -11.89
C GLY A 20 -5.28 -7.49 -11.22
N ALA A 21 -5.70 -8.58 -10.60
CA ALA A 21 -6.97 -8.67 -9.88
C ALA A 21 -7.02 -7.63 -8.76
N GLU A 22 -8.12 -6.87 -8.70
CA GLU A 22 -8.32 -5.90 -7.63
C GLU A 22 -8.61 -6.62 -6.31
N LEU A 23 -7.78 -6.35 -5.32
CA LEU A 23 -7.94 -6.86 -3.96
C LEU A 23 -8.62 -5.84 -3.05
N PHE A 24 -8.39 -4.55 -3.33
CA PHE A 24 -9.02 -3.44 -2.62
C PHE A 24 -8.99 -2.16 -3.47
N ALA A 25 -10.07 -1.39 -3.43
CA ALA A 25 -10.09 0.00 -3.89
C ALA A 25 -11.02 0.79 -2.96
N GLY A 26 -10.48 1.77 -2.25
CA GLY A 26 -11.26 2.51 -1.28
C GLY A 26 -10.46 3.54 -0.48
N THR A 27 -11.19 4.38 0.25
CA THR A 27 -10.61 5.27 1.26
C THR A 27 -10.57 4.57 2.60
N LEU A 28 -9.43 4.64 3.27
CA LEU A 28 -9.28 4.27 4.67
C LEU A 28 -9.11 5.55 5.50
N SER A 29 -9.88 5.67 6.57
CA SER A 29 -9.71 6.75 7.56
C SER A 29 -8.63 6.39 8.59
N ALA A 30 -8.18 7.37 9.38
CA ALA A 30 -7.20 7.17 10.45
C ALA A 30 -7.57 5.99 11.36
N GLY A 31 -6.58 5.15 11.66
CA GLY A 31 -6.73 3.87 12.36
C GLY A 31 -7.27 2.72 11.48
N GLY A 32 -7.73 3.01 10.26
CA GLY A 32 -8.17 2.02 9.29
C GLY A 32 -7.01 1.14 8.84
N GLN A 33 -7.24 -0.18 8.87
CA GLN A 33 -6.22 -1.18 8.58
C GLN A 33 -6.73 -2.23 7.58
N LYS A 34 -5.84 -2.70 6.70
CA LYS A 34 -6.05 -3.85 5.82
C LYS A 34 -4.87 -4.81 5.88
N THR A 35 -5.18 -6.09 5.81
CA THR A 35 -4.20 -7.18 5.70
C THR A 35 -4.40 -7.86 4.35
N PHE A 36 -3.30 -8.15 3.68
CA PHE A 36 -3.26 -8.85 2.41
C PHE A 36 -2.23 -9.98 2.53
N ASP A 37 -2.64 -11.21 2.23
CA ASP A 37 -1.84 -12.44 2.35
C ASP A 37 -2.10 -13.44 1.20
N SER A 38 -2.89 -13.04 0.20
CA SER A 38 -3.29 -13.91 -0.92
C SER A 38 -2.24 -14.03 -2.03
N ALA A 39 -1.26 -13.11 -2.09
CA ALA A 39 -0.25 -13.03 -3.14
C ALA A 39 1.15 -12.70 -2.60
N LYS A 40 2.17 -12.96 -3.42
CA LYS A 40 3.58 -12.67 -3.12
C LYS A 40 4.02 -11.25 -3.50
N ARG A 41 3.26 -10.61 -4.40
CA ARG A 41 3.54 -9.30 -4.97
C ARG A 41 2.23 -8.53 -5.06
N TYR A 42 2.24 -7.28 -4.63
CA TYR A 42 1.08 -6.39 -4.64
C TYR A 42 1.46 -5.09 -5.31
N TRP A 43 0.71 -4.70 -6.33
CA TRP A 43 0.77 -3.35 -6.85
C TRP A 43 -0.16 -2.46 -6.06
N MET A 44 0.34 -1.31 -5.62
CA MET A 44 -0.38 -0.37 -4.79
C MET A 44 -0.36 1.01 -5.44
N ASN A 45 -1.52 1.63 -5.57
CA ASN A 45 -1.64 3.06 -5.85
C ASN A 45 -2.19 3.75 -4.62
N VAL A 46 -1.38 4.66 -4.07
CA VAL A 46 -1.59 5.34 -2.81
C VAL A 46 -1.82 6.82 -3.08
N GLY A 47 -2.84 7.41 -2.48
CA GLY A 47 -3.12 8.85 -2.64
C GLY A 47 -2.18 9.76 -1.86
N ASP A 48 -1.82 9.39 -0.62
CA ASP A 48 -0.85 10.10 0.22
C ASP A 48 -0.05 9.07 1.04
N PRO A 49 1.17 8.71 0.60
CA PRO A 49 2.03 7.74 1.28
C PRO A 49 2.48 8.18 2.67
N THR A 50 2.50 9.49 2.94
CA THR A 50 3.02 10.04 4.21
C THR A 50 2.17 9.70 5.43
N VAL A 51 0.91 9.28 5.20
CA VAL A 51 -0.02 8.84 6.25
C VAL A 51 -0.22 7.33 6.30
N LEU A 52 0.58 6.56 5.56
CA LEU A 52 0.54 5.10 5.56
C LEU A 52 1.70 4.50 6.33
N ALA A 53 1.37 3.61 7.26
CA ALA A 53 2.31 2.66 7.82
C ALA A 53 2.16 1.32 7.09
N LEU A 54 3.25 0.85 6.48
CA LEU A 54 3.33 -0.47 5.87
C LEU A 54 4.12 -1.42 6.78
N SER A 55 3.61 -2.63 6.93
CA SER A 55 4.38 -3.74 7.49
C SER A 55 4.34 -4.96 6.59
N ILE A 56 5.51 -5.53 6.32
CA ILE A 56 5.72 -6.75 5.56
C ILE A 56 6.21 -7.80 6.54
N ASN A 57 5.48 -8.91 6.71
CA ASN A 57 5.82 -9.98 7.66
C ASN A 57 6.09 -9.49 9.09
N GLY A 58 5.39 -8.44 9.54
CA GLY A 58 5.56 -7.85 10.88
C GLY A 58 6.72 -6.84 10.98
N VAL A 59 7.53 -6.68 9.93
CA VAL A 59 8.61 -5.68 9.88
C VAL A 59 8.05 -4.37 9.30
N PRO A 60 8.27 -3.21 9.94
CA PRO A 60 7.87 -1.92 9.38
C PRO A 60 8.71 -1.54 8.15
N HIS A 61 8.06 -0.99 7.13
CA HIS A 61 8.71 -0.43 5.95
C HIS A 61 8.23 1.00 5.69
N THR A 62 9.16 1.87 5.32
CA THR A 62 8.85 3.22 4.88
C THR A 62 8.45 3.18 3.41
N LEU A 63 7.42 3.96 3.05
CA LEU A 63 7.09 4.24 1.66
C LEU A 63 7.79 5.53 1.26
N ASP A 64 8.77 5.43 0.38
CA ASP A 64 9.45 6.60 -0.18
C ASP A 64 8.57 7.20 -1.28
N GLY A 65 7.69 8.12 -0.89
CA GLY A 65 6.84 8.90 -1.77
C GLY A 65 6.61 10.29 -1.17
N GLY A 66 6.52 11.32 -2.00
CA GLY A 66 6.12 12.65 -1.57
C GLY A 66 4.68 12.68 -1.03
N SER A 67 4.16 13.86 -0.72
CA SER A 67 2.75 14.05 -0.32
C SER A 67 1.73 13.86 -1.46
N ASP A 68 2.18 13.36 -2.61
CA ASP A 68 1.38 13.17 -3.81
C ASP A 68 1.12 11.67 -4.04
N SER A 69 0.15 11.39 -4.92
CA SER A 69 -0.19 10.02 -5.24
C SER A 69 0.99 9.29 -5.87
N PHE A 70 1.25 8.07 -5.39
CA PHE A 70 2.44 7.31 -5.76
C PHE A 70 2.14 5.82 -5.91
N MET A 71 2.81 5.18 -6.86
CA MET A 71 2.64 3.76 -7.17
C MET A 71 3.82 2.96 -6.64
N PHE A 72 3.51 1.88 -5.94
CA PHE A 72 4.49 1.00 -5.33
C PHE A 72 4.23 -0.44 -5.73
N VAL A 73 5.28 -1.24 -5.73
CA VAL A 73 5.17 -2.68 -5.72
C VAL A 73 5.73 -3.21 -4.41
N VAL A 74 4.90 -3.93 -3.67
CA VAL A 74 5.24 -4.54 -2.38
C VAL A 74 5.44 -6.03 -2.58
N THR A 75 6.60 -6.53 -2.18
CA THR A 75 6.94 -7.96 -2.18
C THR A 75 7.35 -8.40 -0.77
N GLU A 76 7.57 -9.70 -0.58
CA GLU A 76 8.16 -10.20 0.68
C GLU A 76 9.53 -9.58 1.01
N ALA A 77 10.27 -9.12 -0.02
CA ALA A 77 11.61 -8.56 0.15
C ALA A 77 11.61 -7.06 0.50
N GLY A 78 10.50 -6.35 0.24
CA GLY A 78 10.43 -4.91 0.46
C GLY A 78 9.51 -4.19 -0.51
N VAL A 79 9.80 -2.91 -0.71
CA VAL A 79 9.02 -1.98 -1.53
C VAL A 79 9.87 -1.49 -2.69
N GLU A 80 9.31 -1.54 -3.90
CA GLU A 80 9.86 -0.98 -5.13
C GLU A 80 8.95 0.16 -5.59
N THR A 81 9.51 1.25 -6.10
CA THR A 81 8.72 2.29 -6.77
C THR A 81 8.32 1.81 -8.17
N SER A 82 7.06 1.95 -8.55
CA SER A 82 6.62 1.72 -9.93
C SER A 82 6.68 3.04 -10.69
N GLU A 83 7.31 3.04 -11.86
CA GLU A 83 7.23 4.15 -12.83
C GLU A 83 5.79 4.33 -13.35
#